data_AF-A0A1Y4BLZ8-F1
#
_entry.id   AF-A0A1Y4BLZ8-F1
#
_cell.length_a   1.000
_cell.length_b   1.000
_cell.length_c   1.000
_cell.angle_alpha   90.00
_cell.angle_beta   90.00
_cell.angle_gamma   90.00
#
_symmetry.space_group_name_H-M   'P 1'
#
loop_
_entity.id
_entity.type
_entity.pdbx_description
1 polymer ?
#
loop_
_entity_poly.entity_id
_entity_poly.type
_entity_poly.pdbx_seq_one_letter_code
_entity_poly.pdbx_strand_id
1 'polypeptide(L)'
;MRLAANKMSALSVLRSIRSTRGRLGARCELPVPDSSPRKRLSAATLPLRALALETPPDRRHPLHVAVPSRDARVQASFAACTVYSTGLPPRAFAEVADGVVIPCPELLFLELAPLMMPAVHALLGYELCGSYARDPADPRTGPSPLTCRP
;
A
#
# COMPACT_ATOMS: atom_id res chain seq x y z
N MET A 1 -8.14 -15.32 1.13
CA MET A 1 -7.20 -14.54 1.95
C MET A 1 -7.43 -13.06 1.68
N ARG A 2 -7.43 -12.20 2.70
CA ARG A 2 -7.45 -10.74 2.55
C ARG A 2 -6.33 -10.10 3.37
N LEU A 3 -5.59 -9.17 2.79
CA LEU A 3 -4.47 -8.51 3.46
C LEU A 3 -4.25 -7.10 2.88
N ALA A 4 -4.02 -6.13 3.75
CA ALA A 4 -3.59 -4.78 3.37
C ALA A 4 -2.11 -4.60 3.70
N ALA A 5 -1.23 -4.60 2.70
CA ALA A 5 0.19 -4.27 2.90
C ALA A 5 0.35 -2.75 2.95
N ASN A 6 1.21 -2.22 3.83
CA ASN A 6 1.40 -0.76 3.97
C ASN A 6 2.89 -0.37 4.04
N LYS A 7 3.21 0.92 4.14
CA LYS A 7 4.58 1.46 4.28
C LYS A 7 5.54 0.88 3.23
N MET A 8 6.70 0.37 3.64
CA MET A 8 7.73 -0.15 2.76
C MET A 8 7.27 -1.36 1.94
N SER A 9 6.40 -2.21 2.49
CA SER A 9 5.84 -3.34 1.74
C SER A 9 4.91 -2.85 0.62
N ALA A 10 4.07 -1.86 0.89
CA ALA A 10 3.23 -1.24 -0.15
C ALA A 10 4.05 -0.50 -1.21
N LEU A 11 5.13 0.18 -0.82
CA LEU A 11 6.02 0.86 -1.77
C LEU A 11 6.66 -0.13 -2.74
N SER A 12 7.13 -1.29 -2.25
CA SER A 12 7.68 -2.35 -3.09
C SER A 12 6.65 -2.85 -4.11
N VAL A 13 5.43 -3.14 -3.64
CA VAL A 13 4.31 -3.56 -4.49
C VAL A 13 4.02 -2.53 -5.57
N LEU A 14 3.87 -1.25 -5.19
CA LEU A 14 3.57 -0.18 -6.13
C LEU A 14 4.66 -0.05 -7.21
N ARG A 15 5.93 -0.11 -6.83
CA ARG A 15 7.06 -0.06 -7.76
C ARG A 15 7.11 -1.24 -8.71
N SER A 16 6.80 -2.46 -8.23
CA SER A 16 6.71 -3.67 -9.04
C SER A 16 5.58 -3.60 -10.07
N ILE A 17 4.42 -3.06 -9.68
CA ILE A 17 3.30 -2.81 -10.61
C ILE A 17 3.73 -1.80 -11.68
N ARG A 18 4.40 -0.71 -11.30
CA ARG A 18 4.79 0.34 -12.25
C ARG A 18 5.91 -0.08 -13.19
N SER A 19 6.87 -0.90 -12.73
CA SER A 19 7.94 -1.43 -13.58
C SER A 19 7.39 -2.31 -14.70
N THR A 20 6.23 -2.96 -14.46
CA THR A 20 5.52 -3.76 -15.45
C THR A 20 4.42 -2.99 -16.20
N ARG A 21 4.36 -1.65 -16.05
CA ARG A 21 3.32 -0.75 -16.59
C ARG A 21 1.88 -1.12 -16.17
N GLY A 22 1.74 -1.86 -15.07
CA GLY A 22 0.46 -2.15 -14.44
C GLY A 22 -0.19 -0.91 -13.82
N ARG A 23 -1.45 -1.06 -13.44
CA ARG A 23 -2.24 -0.02 -12.77
C ARG A 23 -2.86 -0.58 -11.50
N LEU A 24 -3.10 0.29 -10.53
CA LEU A 24 -3.89 -0.05 -9.36
C LEU A 24 -5.34 -0.35 -9.78
N GLY A 25 -5.95 -1.31 -9.11
CA GLY A 25 -7.36 -1.65 -9.27
C GLY A 25 -8.28 -0.63 -8.58
N ALA A 26 -9.51 -1.07 -8.31
CA ALA A 26 -10.51 -0.22 -7.70
C ALA A 26 -10.10 0.24 -6.30
N ARG A 27 -10.39 1.50 -5.98
CA ARG A 27 -10.23 2.02 -4.61
C ARG A 27 -11.25 1.36 -3.68
N CYS A 28 -10.82 0.97 -2.49
CA CYS A 28 -11.59 0.23 -1.50
C CYS A 28 -11.26 0.68 -0.07
N GLU A 29 -12.13 0.32 0.87
CA GLU A 29 -11.87 0.51 2.30
C GLU A 29 -10.76 -0.42 2.78
N LEU A 30 -10.16 -0.09 3.94
CA LEU A 30 -9.21 -0.98 4.61
C LEU A 30 -9.90 -2.31 4.97
N PRO A 31 -9.50 -3.46 4.36
CA PRO A 31 -10.10 -4.74 4.71
C PRO A 31 -9.65 -5.21 6.09
N VAL A 32 -10.52 -5.95 6.78
CA VAL A 32 -10.10 -6.80 7.90
C VAL A 32 -9.24 -7.95 7.32
N PRO A 33 -8.02 -8.18 7.83
CA PRO A 33 -7.21 -9.30 7.38
C PRO A 33 -7.94 -10.63 7.58
N ASP A 34 -7.91 -11.48 6.57
CA ASP A 34 -8.54 -12.80 6.59
C ASP A 34 -7.56 -13.86 6.09
N SER A 35 -7.31 -14.88 6.91
CA SER A 35 -6.47 -16.02 6.54
C SER A 35 -7.27 -17.20 5.96
N SER A 36 -8.58 -17.07 5.79
CA SER A 36 -9.44 -18.11 5.23
C SER A 36 -8.92 -18.66 3.89
N PRO A 37 -8.91 -20.01 3.73
CA PRO A 37 -9.51 -21.02 4.62
C PRO A 37 -8.64 -21.47 5.81
N ARG A 38 -7.46 -20.87 6.02
CA ARG A 38 -6.54 -21.26 7.08
C ARG A 38 -6.88 -20.57 8.40
N LYS A 39 -6.64 -21.27 9.51
CA LYS A 39 -6.79 -20.72 10.87
C LYS A 39 -5.80 -19.60 11.18
N ARG A 40 -4.65 -19.56 10.51
CA ARG A 40 -3.60 -18.55 10.71
C ARG A 40 -2.89 -18.22 9.40
N LEU A 41 -2.47 -16.97 9.27
CA LEU A 41 -1.56 -16.53 8.23
C LEU A 41 -0.15 -17.05 8.54
N SER A 42 0.52 -17.69 7.57
CA SER A 42 1.92 -18.06 7.69
C SER A 42 2.72 -17.55 6.50
N ALA A 43 4.04 -17.40 6.66
CA ALA A 43 4.89 -16.80 5.62
C ALA A 43 4.85 -17.62 4.31
N ALA A 44 4.72 -18.94 4.42
CA ALA A 44 4.62 -19.86 3.30
C ALA A 44 3.31 -19.74 2.49
N THR A 45 2.31 -19.05 3.02
CA THR A 45 0.97 -18.94 2.40
C THR A 45 0.71 -17.57 1.80
N LEU A 46 1.69 -16.67 1.95
CA LEU A 46 1.58 -15.34 1.41
C LEU A 46 1.68 -15.39 -0.11
N PRO A 47 0.90 -14.58 -0.82
CA PRO A 47 1.03 -14.42 -2.26
C PRO A 47 2.26 -13.55 -2.54
N LEU A 48 3.45 -14.15 -2.45
CA LEU A 48 4.73 -13.44 -2.53
C LEU A 48 4.84 -12.57 -3.78
N ARG A 49 4.39 -13.09 -4.93
CA ARG A 49 4.36 -12.34 -6.20
C ARG A 49 3.47 -11.09 -6.13
N ALA A 50 2.28 -11.20 -5.54
CA ALA A 50 1.38 -10.06 -5.38
C ALA A 50 1.92 -9.03 -4.37
N LEU A 51 2.70 -9.48 -3.39
CA LEU A 51 3.36 -8.64 -2.40
C LEU A 51 4.74 -8.12 -2.85
N ALA A 52 5.14 -8.41 -4.10
CA ALA A 52 6.46 -8.08 -4.64
C ALA A 52 7.60 -8.52 -3.71
N LEU A 53 7.50 -9.74 -3.18
CA LEU A 53 8.49 -10.39 -2.34
C LEU A 53 9.17 -11.53 -3.11
N GLU A 54 10.50 -11.57 -3.08
CA GLU A 54 11.28 -12.69 -3.62
C GLU A 54 11.35 -13.86 -2.64
N THR A 55 11.39 -13.55 -1.34
CA THR A 55 11.47 -14.53 -0.26
C THR A 55 10.37 -14.27 0.78
N PRO A 56 9.97 -15.30 1.56
CA PRO A 56 9.01 -15.13 2.64
C PRO A 56 9.53 -14.12 3.68
N PRO A 57 8.67 -13.22 4.20
CA PRO A 57 9.06 -12.24 5.20
C PRO A 57 9.40 -12.91 6.53
N ASP A 58 10.26 -12.25 7.30
CA ASP A 58 10.71 -12.71 8.62
C ASP A 58 10.75 -11.56 9.62
N ARG A 59 11.38 -11.76 10.79
CA ARG A 59 11.49 -10.71 11.81
C ARG A 59 12.42 -9.55 11.42
N ARG A 60 13.41 -9.80 10.56
CA ARG A 60 14.39 -8.81 10.11
C ARG A 60 13.83 -7.99 8.95
N HIS A 61 13.07 -8.63 8.07
CA HIS A 61 12.38 -8.04 6.94
C HIS A 61 10.88 -8.32 7.06
N PRO A 62 10.17 -7.58 7.94
CA PRO A 62 8.78 -7.85 8.21
C PRO A 62 7.88 -7.43 7.04
N LEU A 63 6.73 -8.09 6.94
CA LEU A 63 5.61 -7.61 6.15
C LEU A 63 4.86 -6.54 6.95
N HIS A 64 4.85 -5.31 6.45
CA HIS A 64 4.08 -4.23 7.03
C HIS A 64 2.60 -4.37 6.64
N VAL A 65 1.72 -4.47 7.63
CA VAL A 65 0.29 -4.74 7.45
C VAL A 65 -0.55 -3.63 8.06
N ALA A 66 -1.48 -3.07 7.30
CA ALA A 66 -2.52 -2.19 7.82
C ALA A 66 -3.69 -3.02 8.38
N VAL A 67 -4.20 -2.64 9.55
CA VAL A 67 -5.35 -3.30 10.18
C VAL A 67 -6.33 -2.27 10.75
N PRO A 68 -7.65 -2.50 10.68
CA PRO A 68 -8.65 -1.51 11.11
C PRO A 68 -8.78 -1.39 12.64
N SER A 69 -8.34 -2.41 13.39
CA SER A 69 -8.41 -2.40 14.85
C SER A 69 -7.26 -3.21 15.47
N ARG A 70 -7.11 -3.12 16.79
CA ARG A 70 -6.12 -3.91 17.52
C ARG A 70 -6.43 -5.41 17.47
N ASP A 71 -7.70 -5.78 17.51
CA ASP A 71 -8.13 -7.18 17.50
C ASP A 71 -7.95 -7.83 16.12
N ALA A 72 -7.94 -7.01 15.06
CA ALA A 72 -7.68 -7.45 13.69
C ALA A 72 -6.18 -7.65 13.38
N ARG A 73 -5.28 -7.48 14.36
CA ARG A 73 -3.83 -7.65 14.16
C ARG A 73 -3.51 -9.08 13.74
N VAL A 74 -2.75 -9.20 12.65
CA VAL A 74 -2.21 -10.48 12.19
C VAL A 74 -1.26 -11.04 13.25
N GLN A 75 -1.62 -12.20 13.80
CA GLN A 75 -0.83 -12.89 14.83
C GLN A 75 0.26 -13.77 14.21
N ALA A 76 1.22 -13.13 13.52
CA ALA A 76 2.35 -13.79 12.89
C ALA A 76 3.66 -13.04 13.19
N SER A 77 4.74 -13.79 13.42
CA SER A 77 6.04 -13.23 13.83
C SER A 77 6.71 -12.34 12.78
N PHE A 78 6.36 -12.52 11.51
CA PHE A 78 6.85 -11.70 10.39
C PHE A 78 6.01 -10.44 10.14
N ALA A 79 4.86 -10.28 10.81
CA ALA A 79 3.92 -9.19 10.52
C ALA A 79 4.15 -7.99 11.45
N ALA A 80 4.37 -6.81 10.85
CA ALA A 80 4.43 -5.53 11.55
C ALA A 80 3.11 -4.76 11.33
N CYS A 81 2.17 -4.89 12.26
CA CYS A 81 0.83 -4.30 12.11
C CYS A 81 0.78 -2.81 12.48
N THR A 82 0.20 -2.00 11.60
CA THR A 82 -0.19 -0.60 11.85
C THR A 82 -1.71 -0.53 12.00
N VAL A 83 -2.20 0.02 13.10
CA VAL A 83 -3.64 0.12 13.39
C VAL A 83 -4.17 1.45 12.89
N TYR A 84 -5.19 1.42 12.05
CA TYR A 84 -5.92 2.60 11.57
C TYR A 84 -7.32 2.62 12.20
N SER A 85 -7.41 3.04 13.46
CA SER A 85 -8.66 2.98 14.24
C SER A 85 -9.67 4.07 13.88
N THR A 86 -9.22 5.22 13.37
CA THR A 86 -10.06 6.38 13.05
C THR A 86 -9.38 7.28 12.02
N GLY A 87 -10.16 8.04 11.25
CA GLY A 87 -9.66 9.16 10.44
C GLY A 87 -9.03 8.78 9.10
N LEU A 88 -9.19 7.54 8.64
CA LEU A 88 -8.89 7.20 7.25
C LEU A 88 -9.93 7.84 6.31
N PRO A 89 -9.50 8.48 5.21
CA PRO A 89 -10.41 8.86 4.15
C PRO A 89 -11.16 7.64 3.59
N PRO A 90 -12.39 7.81 3.10
CA PRO A 90 -13.08 6.75 2.38
C PRO A 90 -12.24 6.25 1.20
N ARG A 91 -12.25 4.94 0.99
CA ARG A 91 -11.56 4.28 -0.12
C ARG A 91 -10.06 4.62 -0.22
N ALA A 92 -9.37 4.71 0.92
CA ALA A 92 -7.94 5.05 1.00
C ALA A 92 -6.97 3.92 0.60
N PHE A 93 -7.49 2.75 0.18
CA PHE A 93 -6.72 1.61 -0.31
C PHE A 93 -7.12 1.30 -1.75
N ALA A 94 -6.28 0.54 -2.47
CA ALA A 94 -6.58 0.05 -3.80
C ALA A 94 -6.15 -1.42 -3.94
N GLU A 95 -6.95 -2.19 -4.68
CA GLU A 95 -6.66 -3.59 -4.97
C GLU A 95 -5.48 -3.72 -5.96
N VAL A 96 -4.60 -4.68 -5.71
CA VAL A 96 -3.44 -4.99 -6.57
C VAL A 96 -3.43 -6.42 -7.07
N ALA A 97 -4.10 -7.31 -6.34
CA ALA A 97 -4.36 -8.69 -6.69
C ALA A 97 -5.54 -9.18 -5.84
N ASP A 98 -6.10 -10.35 -6.18
CA ASP A 98 -7.20 -10.94 -5.41
C ASP A 98 -6.85 -11.03 -3.93
N GLY A 99 -7.60 -10.27 -3.12
CA GLY A 99 -7.42 -10.21 -1.67
C GLY A 99 -6.16 -9.50 -1.18
N VAL A 100 -5.39 -8.82 -2.04
CA VAL A 100 -4.25 -7.98 -1.63
C VAL A 100 -4.53 -6.54 -2.02
N VAL A 101 -4.48 -5.67 -1.02
CA VAL A 101 -4.63 -4.23 -1.21
C VAL A 101 -3.44 -3.48 -0.65
N ILE A 102 -3.20 -2.27 -1.16
CA ILE A 102 -2.21 -1.33 -0.62
C ILE A 102 -2.84 0.05 -0.46
N PRO A 103 -2.30 0.92 0.41
CA PRO A 103 -2.67 2.33 0.46
C PRO A 103 -2.63 2.97 -0.93
N CYS A 104 -3.60 3.84 -1.22
CA CYS A 104 -3.52 4.73 -2.37
C CYS A 104 -2.28 5.63 -2.27
N PRO A 105 -1.73 6.15 -3.38
CA PRO A 105 -0.50 6.94 -3.39
C PRO A 105 -0.47 8.07 -2.36
N GLU A 106 -1.60 8.74 -2.13
CA GLU A 106 -1.74 9.85 -1.19
C GLU A 106 -1.55 9.38 0.27
N LEU A 107 -2.17 8.27 0.67
CA LEU A 107 -1.98 7.68 2.00
C LEU A 107 -0.57 7.08 2.14
N LEU A 108 -0.07 6.39 1.10
CA LEU A 108 1.28 5.82 1.10
C LEU A 108 2.35 6.90 1.30
N PHE A 109 2.17 8.07 0.68
CA PHE A 109 3.05 9.21 0.88
C PHE A 109 3.10 9.63 2.36
N LEU A 110 1.94 9.75 3.03
CA LEU A 110 1.88 10.11 4.45
C LEU A 110 2.51 9.03 5.35
N GLU A 111 2.29 7.76 5.05
CA GLU A 111 2.84 6.64 5.82
C GLU A 111 4.37 6.58 5.80
N LEU A 112 4.99 7.07 4.71
CA LEU A 112 6.43 7.02 4.49
C LEU A 112 7.15 8.29 4.96
N ALA A 113 6.42 9.37 5.26
CA ALA A 113 6.97 10.60 5.80
C ALA A 113 7.85 10.39 7.06
N PRO A 114 7.44 9.61 8.08
CA PRO A 114 8.28 9.36 9.24
C PRO A 114 9.41 8.34 9.01
N LEU A 115 9.46 7.68 7.84
CA LEU A 115 10.41 6.61 7.53
C LEU A 115 11.52 7.04 6.57
N MET A 116 11.45 8.25 6.02
CA MET A 116 12.36 8.73 4.98
C MET A 116 12.97 10.08 5.35
N MET A 117 14.19 10.32 4.88
CA MET A 117 14.76 11.68 4.91
C MET A 117 13.89 12.61 4.05
N PRO A 118 13.71 13.90 4.42
CA PRO A 118 12.82 14.81 3.71
C PRO A 118 13.09 14.90 2.20
N ALA A 119 14.36 14.91 1.78
CA ALA A 119 14.71 14.94 0.36
C ALA A 119 14.28 13.67 -0.39
N VAL A 120 14.43 12.49 0.22
CA VAL A 120 13.99 11.21 -0.36
C VAL A 120 12.47 11.14 -0.40
N HIS A 121 11.80 11.64 0.64
CA HIS A 121 10.35 11.71 0.70
C HIS A 121 9.78 12.66 -0.36
N ALA A 122 10.43 13.79 -0.63
CA ALA A 122 10.06 14.69 -1.72
C ALA A 122 10.17 14.01 -3.10
N LEU A 123 11.27 13.28 -3.36
CA LEU A 123 11.44 12.50 -4.60
C LEU A 123 10.38 11.41 -4.74
N LEU A 124 10.01 10.75 -3.63
CA LEU A 124 8.89 9.83 -3.62
C LEU A 124 7.59 10.54 -4.01
N GLY A 125 7.35 11.76 -3.54
CA GLY A 125 6.22 12.58 -3.97
C GLY A 125 6.16 12.73 -5.49
N TYR A 126 7.29 13.05 -6.14
CA TYR A 126 7.36 13.11 -7.61
C TYR A 126 7.09 11.75 -8.27
N GLU A 127 7.62 10.66 -7.71
CA GLU A 127 7.36 9.30 -8.21
C GLU A 127 5.86 8.97 -8.14
N LEU A 128 5.23 9.14 -6.98
CA LEU A 128 3.82 8.88 -6.75
C LEU A 128 2.93 9.78 -7.62
N CYS A 129 3.38 11.02 -7.88
CA CYS A 129 2.76 11.95 -8.81
C CYS A 129 3.01 11.64 -10.29
N GLY A 130 3.71 10.56 -10.65
CA GLY A 130 4.10 10.25 -12.04
C GLY A 130 2.95 9.95 -13.02
N SER A 131 1.71 10.22 -12.64
CA SER A 131 0.51 10.21 -13.50
C SER A 131 -0.27 11.54 -13.47
N TYR A 132 0.23 12.54 -12.73
CA TYR A 132 -0.29 13.91 -12.68
C TYR A 132 0.39 14.72 -13.77
N ALA A 133 -0.30 14.94 -14.88
CA ALA A 133 0.05 16.08 -15.73
C ALA A 133 -0.40 17.34 -14.98
N ARG A 134 0.48 18.34 -14.87
CA ARG A 134 0.04 19.69 -14.48
C ARG A 134 -0.67 20.33 -15.67
N ASP A 135 -1.63 21.20 -15.39
CA ASP A 135 -2.19 22.05 -16.43
C ASP A 135 -1.03 22.79 -17.14
N PRO A 136 -0.84 22.63 -18.46
CA PRO A 136 0.23 23.33 -19.16
C PRO A 136 0.04 24.85 -19.17
N ALA A 137 -1.20 25.34 -18.99
CA ALA A 137 -1.52 26.76 -18.88
C ALA A 137 -1.33 27.30 -17.46
N ASP A 138 -1.48 26.47 -16.42
CA ASP A 138 -1.14 26.79 -15.03
C ASP A 138 -0.31 25.66 -14.38
N PRO A 139 1.00 25.61 -14.65
CA PRO A 139 1.86 24.52 -14.19
C PRO A 139 2.14 24.55 -12.67
N ARG A 140 1.82 25.66 -11.99
CA ARG A 140 2.09 25.84 -10.54
C ARG A 140 0.89 25.49 -9.69
N THR A 141 -0.28 26.02 -10.03
CA THR A 141 -1.51 25.92 -9.20
C THR A 141 -2.68 25.30 -9.94
N GLY A 142 -2.52 24.99 -11.23
CA GLY A 142 -3.59 24.50 -12.06
C GLY A 142 -4.06 23.10 -11.64
N PRO A 143 -5.35 22.80 -11.90
CA PRO A 143 -5.90 21.49 -11.60
C PRO A 143 -5.12 20.41 -12.36
N SER A 144 -4.77 19.34 -11.66
CA SER A 144 -4.20 18.17 -12.33
C SER A 144 -5.32 17.17 -12.62
N PRO A 145 -5.49 16.70 -13.87
CA PRO A 145 -6.36 15.57 -14.12
C PRO A 145 -5.81 14.35 -13.37
N LEU A 146 -6.48 13.97 -12.28
CA LEU A 146 -6.31 12.67 -11.65
C LEU A 146 -6.62 11.61 -12.71
N THR A 147 -5.59 10.96 -13.25
CA THR A 147 -5.77 9.89 -14.24
C THR A 147 -6.23 8.56 -13.61
N CYS A 148 -6.43 8.53 -12.29
CA CYS A 148 -7.26 7.52 -11.66
C CYS A 148 -8.73 7.82 -12.00
N ARG A 149 -9.26 7.12 -13.02
CA ARG A 149 -10.69 7.11 -13.32
C ARG A 149 -11.50 6.81 -12.03
N PRO A 150 -12.63 7.51 -11.79
CA PRO A 150 -13.51 7.27 -10.64
C PRO A 150 -14.07 5.84 -10.59
#